data_AF-A5D5Y6-F1
#
_entry.id   AF-A5D5Y6-F1
#
_cell.length_a   1.000
_cell.length_b   1.000
_cell.length_c   1.000
_cell.angle_alpha   90.00
_cell.angle_beta   90.00
_cell.angle_gamma   90.00
#
_symmetry.space_group_name_H-M   'P 1'
#
loop_
_entity.id
_entity.type
_entity.pdbx_description
1 polymer ?
#
loop_
_entity_poly.entity_id
_entity_poly.type
_entity_poly.pdbx_seq_one_letter_code
_entity_poly.pdbx_strand_id
1 'polypeptide(L)'
;MLKRLFAVAAVFFLLIAALPAFAGQLFDAQTAINDALDNSDYYLDVSKNGHPINYVSIPILSNYLKGGGYYGCLVYGDPHGDYKDGQYRYLGYTLDGEDYTNVAFPPDASHTGYFEDQQWIIWPWADSDVTANYTIEFNNNLDGTNRYAQNIRQGILVYYTDPNNANNYQVKGIAPETLDFWDNIHQYIHVLAPPTKWAWGIGRMFRYGSGGQINYITVPLMPDALIEPPAEDNLKAVSLDLGIPPGQLAEPGTQYRARAEFQNESARALTEVPVAVLHGDYQATLHDEKGQPLPKKMVGGKEVQVADFGPGESRTFWCDWHPFNQARDGLTAIINRDEIGKVHLETTYEDNIITKETVVDFKDLSVQILEYAKEAYAGNPVTVKAKVINSTGRMVVTKLVWKVNGSVVKEVPNFDIISEYDDAVTFDMPGAAAEVTVEVNPDRNAPPNEASWDNNADSCSVKLLREKLPDEDSRLKVSIDAPSFVNYKENFTFRVTVSAYVPPPPPLSDFEPPTVSVTTTTSGGKLTWLYNYVDGSMENYSFEEQFNDSFTAYGGRWTTETYTYTQRGCGIKGQEHDIIIEATAKMEGRTARDVKKVRVAAMPILPVGQQLTQ
;
A
#
# COMPACT_ATOMS: atom_id res chain seq x y z
N MET A 1 46.98 3.71 87.95
CA MET A 1 45.61 3.92 88.45
C MET A 1 44.70 4.04 87.22
N LEU A 2 44.13 2.98 86.66
CA LEU A 2 42.92 2.22 87.05
C LEU A 2 41.61 3.03 87.07
N LYS A 3 40.65 2.64 86.20
CA LYS A 3 39.16 2.76 86.26
C LYS A 3 38.55 4.14 85.90
N ARG A 4 37.48 4.34 85.10
CA ARG A 4 36.34 3.60 84.47
C ARG A 4 35.80 4.52 83.32
N LEU A 5 35.39 4.11 82.11
CA LEU A 5 34.23 3.35 81.57
C LEU A 5 32.79 3.93 81.81
N PHE A 6 32.00 3.91 80.71
CA PHE A 6 30.57 4.23 80.44
C PHE A 6 30.21 5.67 80.06
N ALA A 7 29.27 5.99 79.14
CA ALA A 7 28.67 5.38 77.95
C ALA A 7 27.64 6.41 77.40
N VAL A 8 27.53 6.52 76.07
CA VAL A 8 26.34 6.87 75.22
C VAL A 8 25.48 8.10 75.59
N ALA A 9 25.43 9.10 74.70
CA ALA A 9 24.20 9.58 74.05
C ALA A 9 24.48 10.61 72.94
N ALA A 10 23.86 10.36 71.78
CA ALA A 10 23.71 11.14 70.57
C ALA A 10 23.62 12.68 70.70
N VAL A 11 24.35 13.40 69.82
CA VAL A 11 23.81 14.39 68.87
C VAL A 11 24.81 14.47 67.70
N PHE A 12 24.47 13.83 66.59
CA PHE A 12 25.14 13.99 65.29
C PHE A 12 24.39 15.09 64.54
N PHE A 13 25.03 16.22 64.27
CA PHE A 13 24.56 17.16 63.24
C PHE A 13 25.70 18.08 62.76
N LEU A 14 25.78 18.19 61.42
CA LEU A 14 26.55 19.10 60.55
C LEU A 14 28.05 18.81 60.33
N LEU A 15 28.45 18.28 59.15
CA LEU A 15 28.58 18.89 57.80
C LEU A 15 29.93 19.61 57.61
N ILE A 16 30.88 18.97 56.91
CA ILE A 16 31.71 19.64 55.89
C ILE A 16 31.91 18.66 54.72
N ALA A 17 31.52 19.16 53.56
CA ALA A 17 31.48 18.54 52.26
C ALA A 17 32.86 18.30 51.64
N ALA A 18 32.98 17.23 50.86
CA ALA A 18 33.85 17.19 49.69
C ALA A 18 32.93 17.16 48.46
N LEU A 19 32.73 18.32 47.84
CA LEU A 19 32.11 18.42 46.52
C LEU A 19 33.22 18.54 45.47
N PRO A 20 33.22 17.74 44.39
CA PRO A 20 33.88 18.16 43.17
C PRO A 20 33.11 19.34 42.57
N ALA A 21 33.88 20.23 41.93
CA ALA A 21 33.42 21.45 41.32
C ALA A 21 32.43 21.23 40.17
N PHE A 22 31.71 22.32 39.86
CA PHE A 22 30.71 22.55 38.80
C PHE A 22 29.25 22.35 39.24
N ALA A 23 28.71 23.33 39.96
CA ALA A 23 27.27 23.51 40.09
C ALA A 23 26.98 25.00 39.91
N GLY A 24 26.53 25.38 38.72
CA GLY A 24 25.78 26.60 38.56
C GLY A 24 24.53 26.56 39.47
N GLN A 25 24.07 27.72 39.94
CA GLN A 25 22.89 27.77 40.81
C GLN A 25 21.66 27.36 40.01
N LEU A 26 21.08 26.20 40.33
CA LEU A 26 19.78 25.80 39.78
C LEU A 26 18.79 26.97 39.84
N PHE A 27 17.91 27.02 38.84
CA PHE A 27 16.72 27.86 38.86
C PHE A 27 16.00 27.63 40.19
N ASP A 28 15.32 28.67 40.69
CA ASP A 28 14.72 28.61 42.02
C ASP A 28 13.82 27.38 42.14
N ALA A 29 14.28 26.40 42.93
CA ALA A 29 13.65 25.10 43.03
C ALA A 29 12.20 25.22 43.49
N GLN A 30 11.94 26.18 44.40
CA GLN A 30 10.59 26.45 44.87
C GLN A 30 9.72 27.04 43.77
N THR A 31 10.23 27.95 42.93
CA THR A 31 9.51 28.45 41.75
C THR A 31 9.18 27.32 40.77
N ALA A 32 10.13 26.42 40.50
CA ALA A 32 9.88 25.29 39.60
C ALA A 32 8.82 24.32 40.16
N ILE A 33 8.86 24.03 41.46
CA ILE A 33 7.85 23.20 42.13
C ILE A 33 6.49 23.90 42.13
N ASN A 34 6.42 25.18 42.52
CA ASN A 34 5.17 25.93 42.55
C ASN A 34 4.54 26.03 41.16
N ASP A 35 5.33 26.32 40.12
CA ASP A 35 4.85 26.35 38.73
C ASP A 35 4.26 24.99 38.30
N ALA A 36 4.90 23.89 38.69
CA ALA A 36 4.40 22.56 38.40
C ALA A 36 3.06 22.28 39.10
N LEU A 37 2.95 22.63 40.39
CA LEU A 37 1.73 22.40 41.18
C LEU A 37 0.56 23.30 40.74
N ASP A 38 0.85 24.52 40.30
CA ASP A 38 -0.18 25.50 39.93
C ASP A 38 -0.62 25.36 38.47
N ASN A 39 0.30 24.97 37.56
CA ASN A 39 0.08 25.05 36.11
C ASN A 39 0.14 23.70 35.37
N SER A 40 0.46 22.59 36.04
CA SER A 40 0.43 21.25 35.44
C SER A 40 -0.77 20.44 35.92
N ASP A 41 -1.36 19.66 35.02
CA ASP A 41 -2.38 18.65 35.31
C ASP A 41 -1.78 17.31 35.77
N TYR A 42 -0.46 17.20 35.85
CA TYR A 42 0.27 16.00 36.25
C TYR A 42 0.79 16.07 37.69
N TYR A 43 1.51 17.13 38.07
CA TYR A 43 2.26 17.14 39.34
C TYR A 43 1.35 17.43 40.56
N LEU A 44 1.56 16.67 41.63
CA LEU A 44 1.01 16.88 42.97
C LEU A 44 2.14 17.12 44.00
N ASP A 45 1.80 17.64 45.18
CA ASP A 45 2.73 17.85 46.29
C ASP A 45 3.33 16.53 46.79
N VAL A 46 2.53 15.47 46.75
CA VAL A 46 2.88 14.11 47.14
C VAL A 46 2.42 13.12 46.06
N SER A 47 3.28 12.17 45.70
CA SER A 47 2.94 11.08 44.78
C SER A 47 1.85 10.17 45.35
N LYS A 48 1.27 9.30 44.50
CA LYS A 48 0.27 8.30 44.95
C LYS A 48 0.83 7.34 46.01
N ASN A 49 2.15 7.20 46.07
CA ASN A 49 2.84 6.35 47.03
C ASN A 49 3.39 7.10 48.26
N GLY A 50 3.02 8.38 48.44
CA GLY A 50 3.37 9.15 49.64
C GLY A 50 4.74 9.82 49.60
N HIS A 51 5.41 9.87 48.45
CA HIS A 51 6.71 10.52 48.32
C HIS A 51 6.54 12.01 47.98
N PRO A 52 7.28 12.94 48.62
CA PRO A 52 7.20 14.36 48.29
C PRO A 52 7.87 14.67 46.95
N ILE A 53 7.40 15.72 46.27
CA ILE A 53 8.03 16.25 45.06
C ILE A 53 9.36 16.95 45.39
N ASN A 54 10.38 16.71 44.56
CA ASN A 54 11.74 17.23 44.69
C ASN A 54 12.21 17.81 43.35
N TYR A 55 13.04 18.85 43.39
CA TYR A 55 13.72 19.38 42.21
C TYR A 55 15.19 18.97 42.22
N VAL A 56 15.62 18.23 41.19
CA VAL A 56 16.95 17.61 41.11
C VAL A 56 17.73 18.12 39.90
N SER A 57 19.02 18.44 40.10
CA SER A 57 19.94 18.75 38.99
C SER A 57 20.34 17.49 38.24
N ILE A 58 20.49 17.59 36.92
CA ILE A 58 21.14 16.57 36.11
C ILE A 58 22.35 17.23 35.44
N PRO A 59 23.60 16.87 35.79
CA PRO A 59 24.80 17.61 35.37
C PRO A 59 24.88 17.99 33.89
N ILE A 60 24.44 17.11 32.99
CA ILE A 60 24.44 17.36 31.55
C ILE A 60 23.31 18.29 31.06
N LEU A 61 22.14 18.25 31.68
CA LEU A 61 21.01 19.14 31.35
C LEU A 61 21.05 20.46 32.14
N SER A 62 21.76 20.47 33.26
CA SER A 62 21.94 21.64 34.12
C SER A 62 23.05 22.57 33.60
N ASN A 63 23.41 22.49 32.31
CA ASN A 63 24.24 23.47 31.62
C ASN A 63 23.40 24.46 30.78
N TYR A 64 22.11 24.17 30.55
CA TYR A 64 21.21 25.05 29.82
C TYR A 64 20.66 26.14 30.76
N LEU A 65 20.75 27.39 30.32
CA LEU A 65 20.47 28.57 31.13
C LEU A 65 19.51 29.53 30.43
N LYS A 66 18.63 30.15 31.21
CA LYS A 66 17.84 31.31 30.81
C LYS A 66 17.95 32.36 31.90
N GLY A 67 18.48 33.53 31.55
CA GLY A 67 18.95 34.48 32.55
C GLY A 67 20.18 33.93 33.29
N GLY A 68 20.08 33.79 34.62
CA GLY A 68 21.18 33.31 35.48
C GLY A 68 20.94 31.98 36.19
N GLY A 69 19.86 31.26 35.87
CA GLY A 69 19.50 29.98 36.50
C GLY A 69 19.60 28.79 35.54
N TYR A 70 19.91 27.61 36.10
CA TYR A 70 20.04 26.34 35.38
C TYR A 70 18.84 25.41 35.62
N TYR A 71 18.50 24.56 34.68
CA TYR A 71 17.28 23.75 34.77
C TYR A 71 17.56 22.33 35.30
N GLY A 72 16.65 21.84 36.15
CA GLY A 72 16.62 20.49 36.72
C GLY A 72 15.34 19.73 36.34
N CYS A 73 15.12 18.58 36.96
CA CYS A 73 13.93 17.73 36.80
C CYS A 73 13.09 17.73 38.08
N LEU A 74 11.79 17.45 37.94
CA LEU A 74 10.90 17.20 39.06
C LEU A 74 10.70 15.70 39.23
N VAL A 75 10.97 15.19 40.43
CA VAL A 75 10.88 13.75 40.76
C VAL A 75 10.24 13.57 42.13
N TYR A 76 9.74 12.38 42.42
CA TYR A 76 9.21 12.04 43.75
C TYR A 76 10.18 11.13 44.51
N GLY A 77 10.40 11.42 45.80
CA GLY A 77 11.21 10.55 46.67
C GLY A 77 12.72 10.58 46.38
N ASP A 78 13.43 9.54 46.83
CA ASP A 78 14.89 9.47 46.81
C ASP A 78 15.45 8.68 45.60
N PRO A 79 16.66 9.03 45.11
CA PRO A 79 17.37 8.24 44.10
C PRO A 79 17.64 6.80 44.55
N HIS A 80 17.54 5.84 43.62
CA HIS A 80 17.66 4.41 43.91
C HIS A 80 18.07 3.59 42.67
N GLY A 81 18.17 2.26 42.84
CA GLY A 81 18.59 1.33 41.80
C GLY A 81 20.12 1.19 41.71
N ASP A 82 20.61 0.79 40.53
CA ASP A 82 22.04 0.64 40.29
C ASP A 82 22.80 1.96 40.49
N TYR A 83 24.02 1.88 41.03
CA TYR A 83 24.88 3.03 41.24
C TYR A 83 26.18 2.88 40.42
N LYS A 84 26.43 3.82 39.51
CA LYS A 84 27.58 3.80 38.60
C LYS A 84 28.03 5.23 38.30
N ASP A 85 29.35 5.43 38.20
CA ASP A 85 29.97 6.72 37.85
C ASP A 85 29.45 7.92 38.66
N GLY A 86 29.16 7.68 39.95
CA GLY A 86 28.75 8.73 40.90
C GLY A 86 27.24 8.99 40.98
N GLN A 87 26.42 8.26 40.23
CA GLN A 87 24.99 8.53 40.08
C GLN A 87 24.15 7.25 40.09
N TYR A 88 22.90 7.39 40.56
CA TYR A 88 21.91 6.32 40.52
C TYR A 88 21.27 6.21 39.13
N ARG A 89 20.82 5.01 38.78
CA ARG A 89 20.02 4.72 37.57
C ARG A 89 18.70 5.49 37.59
N TYR A 90 18.09 5.62 38.76
CA TYR A 90 16.84 6.32 38.95
C TYR A 90 17.02 7.50 39.90
N LEU A 91 16.49 8.66 39.52
CA LEU A 91 16.58 9.90 40.31
C LEU A 91 15.49 10.00 41.38
N GLY A 92 14.49 9.11 41.31
CA GLY A 92 13.30 9.09 42.15
C GLY A 92 12.21 8.31 41.43
N TYR A 93 10.97 8.69 41.64
CA TYR A 93 9.78 8.06 41.08
C TYR A 93 8.91 9.08 40.32
N THR A 94 8.04 8.58 39.43
CA THR A 94 6.95 9.33 38.82
C THR A 94 5.80 9.56 39.81
N LEU A 95 4.77 10.32 39.41
CA LEU A 95 3.55 10.53 40.23
C LEU A 95 2.90 9.20 40.65
N ASP A 96 2.89 8.23 39.73
CA ASP A 96 2.28 6.91 39.88
C ASP A 96 3.21 5.88 40.52
N GLY A 97 4.47 6.25 40.77
CA GLY A 97 5.44 5.41 41.48
C GLY A 97 6.34 4.56 40.60
N GLU A 98 6.35 4.81 39.31
CA GLU A 98 7.30 4.20 38.38
C GLU A 98 8.70 4.81 38.50
N ASP A 99 9.74 4.06 38.15
CA ASP A 99 11.13 4.51 38.29
C ASP A 99 11.46 5.66 37.33
N TYR A 100 11.86 6.81 37.89
CA TYR A 100 12.24 7.98 37.12
C TYR A 100 13.69 7.88 36.63
N THR A 101 13.88 7.58 35.35
CA THR A 101 15.21 7.30 34.79
C THR A 101 16.14 8.51 34.76
N ASN A 102 17.42 8.28 35.08
CA ASN A 102 18.47 9.28 34.98
C ASN A 102 19.07 9.31 33.57
N VAL A 103 18.95 10.44 32.86
CA VAL A 103 19.49 10.60 31.50
C VAL A 103 21.01 10.53 31.46
N ALA A 104 21.68 10.92 32.54
CA ALA A 104 23.13 10.89 32.64
C ALA A 104 23.68 9.49 32.94
N PHE A 105 22.84 8.53 33.34
CA PHE A 105 23.27 7.16 33.62
C PHE A 105 23.72 6.45 32.34
N PRO A 106 24.85 5.71 32.35
CA PRO A 106 25.36 5.04 31.15
C PRO A 106 24.37 4.01 30.57
N PRO A 107 24.30 3.85 29.24
CA PRO A 107 23.40 2.88 28.62
C PRO A 107 23.80 1.44 28.94
N ASP A 108 22.82 0.56 29.06
CA ASP A 108 23.04 -0.88 29.28
C ASP A 108 23.61 -1.60 28.06
N ALA A 109 23.41 -1.03 26.87
CA ALA A 109 23.90 -1.59 25.61
C ALA A 109 24.56 -0.51 24.75
N SER A 110 25.76 -0.81 24.23
CA SER A 110 26.40 0.00 23.20
C SER A 110 25.55 0.03 21.94
N HIS A 111 25.65 1.11 21.18
CA HIS A 111 25.02 1.21 19.86
C HIS A 111 25.96 1.81 18.84
N THR A 112 25.55 1.70 17.58
CA THR A 112 26.25 2.24 16.43
C THR A 112 25.24 2.85 15.48
N GLY A 113 25.65 3.91 14.77
CA GLY A 113 24.82 4.58 13.77
C GLY A 113 24.02 5.75 14.35
N TYR A 114 23.09 6.23 13.54
CA TYR A 114 22.29 7.40 13.87
C TYR A 114 21.08 7.04 14.72
N PHE A 115 20.67 7.96 15.58
CA PHE A 115 19.51 7.85 16.45
C PHE A 115 18.24 7.54 15.64
N GLU A 116 18.05 8.21 14.50
CA GLU A 116 16.89 8.05 13.64
C GLU A 116 16.83 6.69 12.92
N ASP A 117 17.96 5.99 12.82
CA ASP A 117 18.06 4.70 12.11
C ASP A 117 17.87 3.48 13.03
N GLN A 118 17.64 3.70 14.33
CA GLN A 118 17.47 2.61 15.26
C GLN A 118 16.07 1.98 15.14
N GLN A 119 15.95 0.71 15.51
CA GLN A 119 14.68 -0.02 15.54
C GLN A 119 13.84 0.34 16.77
N TRP A 120 13.38 1.59 16.83
CA TRP A 120 12.50 2.07 17.90
C TRP A 120 11.15 1.37 17.86
N ILE A 121 10.62 1.08 19.05
CA ILE A 121 9.31 0.48 19.24
C ILE A 121 8.28 1.61 19.26
N ILE A 122 7.31 1.52 18.36
CA ILE A 122 6.16 2.44 18.32
C ILE A 122 5.13 2.03 19.37
N TRP A 123 4.54 3.02 20.04
CA TRP A 123 3.59 2.84 21.15
C TRP A 123 4.09 1.87 22.24
N PRO A 124 5.29 2.11 22.82
CA PRO A 124 5.90 1.18 23.76
C PRO A 124 5.04 0.90 25.00
N TRP A 125 4.14 1.82 25.38
CA TRP A 125 3.21 1.62 26.49
C TRP A 125 2.11 0.58 26.22
N ALA A 126 1.88 0.24 24.96
CA ALA A 126 0.91 -0.78 24.53
C ALA A 126 1.60 -2.05 23.99
N ASP A 127 2.94 -2.05 23.91
CA ASP A 127 3.71 -3.18 23.40
C ASP A 127 3.85 -4.26 24.50
N SER A 128 3.49 -5.51 24.15
CA SER A 128 3.50 -6.62 25.11
C SER A 128 4.89 -7.00 25.57
N ASP A 129 5.90 -6.85 24.73
CA ASP A 129 7.26 -7.21 25.08
C ASP A 129 7.88 -6.13 25.97
N VAL A 130 7.56 -4.85 25.73
CA VAL A 130 7.96 -3.75 26.63
C VAL A 130 7.31 -3.92 28.00
N THR A 131 5.98 -4.08 28.06
CA THR A 131 5.23 -4.18 29.33
C THR A 131 5.54 -5.47 30.11
N ALA A 132 6.09 -6.50 29.46
CA ALA A 132 6.57 -7.71 30.14
C ALA A 132 7.96 -7.53 30.79
N ASN A 133 8.78 -6.59 30.30
CA ASN A 133 10.16 -6.38 30.75
C ASN A 133 10.35 -5.12 31.60
N TYR A 134 9.46 -4.14 31.46
CA TYR A 134 9.55 -2.87 32.14
C TYR A 134 8.21 -2.52 32.78
N THR A 135 8.26 -1.93 33.97
CA THR A 135 7.12 -1.20 34.50
C THR A 135 6.83 -0.04 33.55
N ILE A 136 5.57 0.04 33.12
CA ILE A 136 4.95 1.11 32.34
C ILE A 136 3.66 1.45 33.09
N GLU A 137 3.64 2.57 33.80
CA GLU A 137 2.43 3.02 34.50
C GLU A 137 1.60 3.98 33.65
N PHE A 138 0.31 4.04 33.96
CA PHE A 138 -0.62 4.97 33.31
C PHE A 138 -0.28 6.41 33.68
N ASN A 139 0.18 7.22 32.72
CA ASN A 139 0.68 8.57 32.95
C ASN A 139 -0.33 9.69 32.63
N ASN A 140 -1.62 9.50 32.92
CA ASN A 140 -2.69 10.47 32.59
C ASN A 140 -2.86 10.76 31.08
N ASN A 141 -2.68 9.76 30.21
CA ASN A 141 -2.78 9.89 28.75
C ASN A 141 -1.77 10.86 28.13
N LEU A 142 -0.58 11.00 28.70
CA LEU A 142 0.47 11.81 28.08
C LEU A 142 1.11 11.10 26.88
N ASP A 143 1.17 9.77 26.94
CA ASP A 143 1.71 8.91 25.89
C ASP A 143 0.97 9.04 24.57
N GLY A 144 1.74 9.11 23.47
CA GLY A 144 1.19 9.18 22.12
C GLY A 144 0.49 10.49 21.77
N THR A 145 0.51 11.48 22.67
CA THR A 145 -0.03 12.82 22.37
C THR A 145 1.05 13.70 21.76
N ASN A 146 0.67 14.55 20.80
CA ASN A 146 1.59 15.54 20.23
C ASN A 146 1.85 16.75 21.16
N ARG A 147 1.21 16.80 22.35
CA ARG A 147 1.27 17.92 23.31
C ARG A 147 2.70 18.35 23.63
N TYR A 148 3.63 17.40 23.75
CA TYR A 148 5.04 17.64 24.06
C TYR A 148 6.00 17.28 22.93
N ALA A 149 5.51 17.11 21.69
CA ALA A 149 6.34 16.69 20.56
C ALA A 149 7.51 17.67 20.31
N GLN A 150 7.28 18.98 20.46
CA GLN A 150 8.33 19.99 20.33
C GLN A 150 9.36 19.89 21.46
N ASN A 151 8.92 19.76 22.72
CA ASN A 151 9.79 19.60 23.87
C ASN A 151 10.67 18.36 23.75
N ILE A 152 10.07 17.25 23.33
CA ILE A 152 10.74 15.99 23.03
C ILE A 152 11.81 16.20 21.95
N ARG A 153 11.41 16.75 20.80
CA ARG A 153 12.31 16.94 19.64
C ARG A 153 13.51 17.79 20.03
N GLN A 154 13.26 18.94 20.66
CA GLN A 154 14.33 19.85 21.08
C GLN A 154 15.20 19.25 22.17
N GLY A 155 14.61 18.52 23.13
CA GLY A 155 15.36 17.86 24.18
C GLY A 155 16.30 16.78 23.64
N ILE A 156 15.85 15.94 22.71
CA ILE A 156 16.69 14.93 22.03
C ILE A 156 17.82 15.62 21.25
N LEU A 157 17.49 16.59 20.39
CA LEU A 157 18.49 17.28 19.57
C LEU A 157 19.57 17.92 20.43
N VAL A 158 19.18 18.59 21.52
CA VAL A 158 20.12 19.27 22.40
C VAL A 158 20.97 18.29 23.20
N TYR A 159 20.38 17.22 23.74
CA TYR A 159 21.11 16.26 24.56
C TYR A 159 22.06 15.37 23.74
N TYR A 160 21.57 14.79 22.65
CA TYR A 160 22.32 13.79 21.89
C TYR A 160 23.31 14.40 20.88
N THR A 161 23.29 15.71 20.68
CA THR A 161 24.37 16.43 19.98
C THR A 161 25.46 16.96 20.90
N ASP A 162 25.27 16.90 22.23
CA ASP A 162 26.32 17.28 23.19
C ASP A 162 27.48 16.26 23.13
N PRO A 163 28.74 16.71 22.96
CA PRO A 163 29.89 15.81 22.86
C PRO A 163 30.16 15.00 24.14
N ASN A 164 29.54 15.36 25.27
CA ASN A 164 29.66 14.67 26.55
C ASN A 164 28.46 13.76 26.85
N ASN A 165 27.55 13.55 25.89
CA ASN A 165 26.38 12.70 26.13
C ASN A 165 26.80 11.26 26.46
N ALA A 166 26.32 10.74 27.60
CA ALA A 166 26.73 9.44 28.12
C ALA A 166 26.31 8.27 27.22
N ASN A 167 25.36 8.52 26.32
CA ASN A 167 24.82 7.53 25.42
C ASN A 167 25.61 7.40 24.12
N ASN A 168 26.39 8.39 23.66
CA ASN A 168 27.15 8.42 22.40
C ASN A 168 26.34 8.31 21.09
N TYR A 169 25.04 8.64 21.06
CA TYR A 169 24.29 8.64 19.79
C TYR A 169 24.78 9.74 18.85
N GLN A 170 24.80 9.44 17.56
CA GLN A 170 24.85 10.45 16.50
C GLN A 170 23.45 10.80 16.08
N VAL A 171 23.18 12.06 15.78
CA VAL A 171 21.87 12.55 15.34
C VAL A 171 22.03 13.16 13.95
N LYS A 172 21.22 12.73 12.98
CA LYS A 172 21.19 13.34 11.64
C LYS A 172 20.57 14.74 11.69
N GLY A 173 19.63 14.93 12.61
CA GLY A 173 18.88 16.16 12.78
C GLY A 173 17.61 16.15 11.93
N ILE A 174 16.94 17.30 11.86
CA ILE A 174 15.69 17.46 11.10
C ILE A 174 16.06 17.73 9.64
N ALA A 175 15.91 16.71 8.80
CA ALA A 175 16.17 16.75 7.36
C ALA A 175 15.05 16.00 6.61
N PRO A 176 14.88 16.20 5.29
CA PRO A 176 13.80 15.55 4.54
C PRO A 176 13.72 14.03 4.73
N GLU A 177 14.87 13.35 4.86
CA GLU A 177 14.97 11.91 5.05
C GLU A 177 14.65 11.42 6.48
N THR A 178 14.62 12.31 7.46
CA THR A 178 14.29 12.00 8.87
C THR A 178 13.00 12.68 9.35
N LEU A 179 12.34 13.45 8.49
CA LEU A 179 11.20 14.29 8.86
C LEU A 179 10.05 13.47 9.45
N ASP A 180 9.70 12.34 8.84
CA ASP A 180 8.63 11.46 9.32
C ASP A 180 8.90 10.93 10.74
N PHE A 181 10.15 10.60 11.06
CA PHE A 181 10.56 10.18 12.40
C PHE A 181 10.36 11.31 13.42
N TRP A 182 10.75 12.54 13.07
CA TRP A 182 10.68 13.69 13.96
C TRP A 182 9.25 14.23 14.15
N ASP A 183 8.42 14.19 13.11
CA ASP A 183 7.01 14.61 13.19
C ASP A 183 6.19 13.62 14.03
N ASN A 184 6.58 12.34 14.01
CA ASN A 184 5.92 11.28 14.77
C ASN A 184 6.69 10.87 16.05
N ILE A 185 7.66 11.67 16.50
CA ILE A 185 8.55 11.29 17.62
C ILE A 185 7.79 10.94 18.91
N HIS A 186 6.66 11.61 19.14
CA HIS A 186 5.78 11.39 20.29
C HIS A 186 5.17 9.98 20.34
N GLN A 187 5.11 9.27 19.21
CA GLN A 187 4.58 7.91 19.15
C GLN A 187 5.57 6.86 19.70
N TYR A 188 6.84 7.21 19.84
CA TYR A 188 7.90 6.27 20.26
C TYR A 188 8.29 6.43 21.73
N ILE A 189 7.73 7.41 22.44
CA ILE A 189 8.16 7.80 23.78
C ILE A 189 7.06 7.55 24.78
N HIS A 190 7.38 6.76 25.79
CA HIS A 190 6.61 6.72 27.02
C HIS A 190 7.09 7.83 27.96
N VAL A 191 6.22 8.79 28.27
CA VAL A 191 6.54 9.99 29.07
C VAL A 191 6.46 9.63 30.56
N LEU A 192 7.58 9.67 31.27
CA LEU A 192 7.62 9.41 32.71
C LEU A 192 7.07 10.59 33.51
N ALA A 193 7.51 11.79 33.16
CA ALA A 193 6.93 13.04 33.65
C ALA A 193 7.05 14.14 32.60
N PRO A 194 6.01 14.97 32.42
CA PRO A 194 6.01 16.02 31.41
C PRO A 194 6.95 17.17 31.81
N PRO A 195 7.47 17.94 30.84
CA PRO A 195 8.18 19.18 31.12
C PRO A 195 7.23 20.21 31.73
N THR A 196 7.80 21.17 32.44
CA THR A 196 7.09 22.38 32.87
C THR A 196 7.77 23.60 32.29
N LYS A 197 7.32 24.80 32.68
CA LYS A 197 8.01 26.03 32.30
C LYS A 197 9.45 26.05 32.79
N TRP A 198 9.72 25.50 33.98
CA TRP A 198 11.01 25.62 34.68
C TRP A 198 11.70 24.29 34.99
N ALA A 199 11.15 23.16 34.55
CA ALA A 199 11.72 21.85 34.75
C ALA A 199 11.72 21.01 33.47
N TRP A 200 12.77 20.21 33.30
CA TRP A 200 12.85 19.20 32.26
C TRP A 200 11.85 18.10 32.55
N GLY A 201 11.18 17.62 31.50
CA GLY A 201 10.48 16.34 31.53
C GLY A 201 11.43 15.20 31.14
N ILE A 202 11.02 13.97 31.41
CA ILE A 202 11.77 12.76 31.03
C ILE A 202 10.80 11.73 30.47
N GLY A 203 11.24 11.00 29.44
CA GLY A 203 10.58 9.83 28.91
C GLY A 203 11.57 8.70 28.62
N ARG A 204 11.05 7.58 28.11
CA ARG A 204 11.82 6.42 27.66
C ARG A 204 11.44 6.06 26.22
N MET A 205 12.45 5.76 25.40
CA MET A 205 12.26 5.10 24.10
C MET A 205 12.85 3.70 24.16
N PHE A 206 12.17 2.74 23.54
CA PHE A 206 12.54 1.33 23.58
C PHE A 206 12.94 0.86 22.19
N ARG A 207 13.88 -0.07 22.11
CA ARG A 207 14.31 -0.68 20.85
C ARG A 207 14.64 -2.15 21.01
N TYR A 208 14.52 -2.88 19.90
CA TYR A 208 15.03 -4.24 19.80
C TYR A 208 16.55 -4.25 19.63
N GLY A 209 17.23 -5.08 20.42
CA GLY A 209 18.64 -5.42 20.26
C GLY A 209 18.86 -6.57 19.29
N SER A 210 20.13 -6.85 18.96
CA SER A 210 20.53 -7.86 17.97
C SER A 210 20.13 -9.31 18.29
N GLY A 211 19.76 -9.61 19.55
CA GLY A 211 19.28 -10.92 20.00
C GLY A 211 17.81 -10.93 20.41
N GLY A 212 17.04 -9.90 20.06
CA GLY A 212 15.63 -9.75 20.45
C GLY A 212 15.41 -9.19 21.85
N GLN A 213 16.47 -8.89 22.62
CA GLN A 213 16.35 -8.22 23.91
C GLN A 213 15.88 -6.77 23.75
N ILE A 214 15.00 -6.30 24.64
CA ILE A 214 14.54 -4.90 24.62
C ILE A 214 15.41 -4.07 25.56
N ASN A 215 15.94 -2.97 25.03
CA ASN A 215 16.65 -1.96 25.82
C ASN A 215 15.93 -0.63 25.68
N TYR A 216 16.02 0.22 26.71
CA TYR A 216 15.53 1.58 26.64
C TYR A 216 16.67 2.60 26.65
N ILE A 217 16.33 3.81 26.22
CA ILE A 217 17.12 5.01 26.43
C ILE A 217 16.27 6.04 27.16
N THR A 218 16.90 6.87 27.97
CA THR A 218 16.25 8.01 28.61
C THR A 218 16.19 9.19 27.65
N VAL A 219 15.03 9.82 27.52
CA VAL A 219 14.80 10.95 26.62
C VAL A 219 14.46 12.20 27.43
N PRO A 220 15.24 13.29 27.32
CA PRO A 220 14.89 14.56 27.94
C PRO A 220 13.87 15.34 27.12
N LEU A 221 12.91 15.96 27.81
CA LEU A 221 11.91 16.85 27.25
C LEU A 221 12.22 18.27 27.73
N MET A 222 12.48 19.18 26.78
CA MET A 222 12.93 20.54 27.08
C MET A 222 11.88 21.34 27.87
N PRO A 223 12.26 22.13 28.90
CA PRO A 223 11.36 23.05 29.59
C PRO A 223 10.78 24.10 28.64
N ASP A 224 9.51 24.50 28.83
CA ASP A 224 8.87 25.47 27.92
C ASP A 224 9.58 26.81 27.90
N ALA A 225 10.21 27.23 29.01
CA ALA A 225 10.96 28.46 29.01
C ALA A 225 12.23 28.40 28.14
N LEU A 226 12.76 27.22 27.83
CA LEU A 226 13.92 27.05 26.94
C LEU A 226 13.51 26.85 25.48
N ILE A 227 12.24 26.56 25.23
CA ILE A 227 11.68 26.51 23.89
C ILE A 227 11.39 27.95 23.46
N GLU A 228 11.76 28.33 22.24
CA GLU A 228 11.32 29.59 21.67
C GLU A 228 9.78 29.63 21.74
N PRO A 229 9.17 30.74 22.20
CA PRO A 229 7.72 30.80 22.33
C PRO A 229 7.07 30.35 21.01
N PRO A 230 5.91 29.65 21.06
CA PRO A 230 5.17 29.36 19.83
C PRO A 230 5.03 30.68 19.08
N ALA A 231 5.29 30.65 17.78
CA ALA A 231 5.24 31.88 17.01
C ALA A 231 3.88 32.55 17.25
N GLU A 232 3.88 33.85 17.54
CA GLU A 232 2.63 34.63 17.60
C GLU A 232 1.99 34.79 16.21
N ASP A 233 2.62 34.20 15.20
CA ASP A 233 2.23 34.32 13.82
C ASP A 233 1.38 33.13 13.36
N ASN A 234 0.37 33.43 12.55
CA ASN A 234 -0.40 32.43 11.83
C ASN A 234 -0.66 32.95 10.42
N LEU A 235 -0.27 32.17 9.42
CA LEU A 235 -0.66 32.34 8.03
C LEU A 235 -1.74 31.31 7.72
N LYS A 236 -2.42 31.49 6.59
CA LYS A 236 -3.56 30.65 6.24
C LYS A 236 -3.86 30.67 4.76
N ALA A 237 -4.22 29.52 4.21
CA ALA A 237 -4.87 29.39 2.91
C ALA A 237 -6.40 29.50 3.08
N VAL A 238 -6.96 30.64 2.68
CA VAL A 238 -8.36 31.00 2.98
C VAL A 238 -9.32 30.40 1.95
N SER A 239 -9.05 30.59 0.66
CA SER A 239 -9.96 30.14 -0.39
C SER A 239 -9.23 29.83 -1.69
N LEU A 240 -9.81 28.90 -2.46
CA LEU A 240 -9.38 28.57 -3.81
C LEU A 240 -10.61 28.46 -4.73
N ASP A 241 -10.57 29.22 -5.81
CA ASP A 241 -11.54 29.18 -6.90
C ASP A 241 -10.81 28.78 -8.18
N LEU A 242 -11.31 27.74 -8.85
CA LEU A 242 -10.71 27.19 -10.07
C LEU A 242 -11.01 28.05 -11.31
N GLY A 243 -11.90 29.04 -11.21
CA GLY A 243 -12.29 29.90 -12.34
C GLY A 243 -13.23 29.24 -13.34
N ILE A 244 -13.81 28.09 -13.00
CA ILE A 244 -14.77 27.37 -13.83
C ILE A 244 -16.16 27.98 -13.62
N PRO A 245 -16.90 28.34 -14.68
CA PRO A 245 -18.24 28.89 -14.54
C PRO A 245 -19.17 27.96 -13.75
N PRO A 246 -19.96 28.48 -12.79
CA PRO A 246 -20.85 27.66 -11.98
C PRO A 246 -21.76 26.76 -12.83
N GLY A 247 -21.77 25.45 -12.52
CA GLY A 247 -22.60 24.47 -13.21
C GLY A 247 -22.02 23.91 -14.51
N GLN A 248 -20.81 24.29 -14.90
CA GLN A 248 -20.09 23.72 -16.05
C GLN A 248 -19.04 22.70 -15.60
N LEU A 249 -18.74 21.74 -16.49
CA LEU A 249 -17.56 20.87 -16.36
C LEU A 249 -16.33 21.60 -16.90
N ALA A 250 -15.16 21.28 -16.38
CA ALA A 250 -13.92 21.78 -16.95
C ALA A 250 -13.63 21.07 -18.28
N GLU A 251 -13.16 21.80 -19.29
CA GLU A 251 -12.78 21.19 -20.57
C GLU A 251 -11.27 20.89 -20.58
N PRO A 252 -10.83 19.68 -20.96
CA PRO A 252 -9.41 19.36 -21.08
C PRO A 252 -8.67 20.35 -21.98
N GLY A 253 -7.55 20.89 -21.50
CA GLY A 253 -6.71 21.83 -22.25
C GLY A 253 -7.28 23.24 -22.40
N THR A 254 -8.49 23.53 -21.92
CA THR A 254 -9.02 24.90 -21.88
C THR A 254 -8.35 25.68 -20.76
N GLN A 255 -7.91 26.91 -21.04
CA GLN A 255 -7.30 27.78 -20.04
C GLN A 255 -8.36 28.35 -19.09
N TYR A 256 -8.20 28.14 -17.80
CA TYR A 256 -9.00 28.78 -16.75
C TYR A 256 -8.09 29.65 -15.88
N ARG A 257 -8.67 30.72 -15.32
CA ARG A 257 -7.97 31.62 -14.39
C ARG A 257 -8.44 31.37 -12.97
N ALA A 258 -7.60 30.70 -12.19
CA ALA A 258 -7.85 30.44 -10.79
C ALA A 258 -7.54 31.65 -9.90
N ARG A 259 -8.16 31.67 -8.72
CA ARG A 259 -7.99 32.69 -7.68
C ARG A 259 -7.74 32.00 -6.34
N ALA A 260 -6.58 32.26 -5.74
CA ALA A 260 -6.20 31.80 -4.42
C ALA A 260 -6.12 32.97 -3.44
N GLU A 261 -6.64 32.80 -2.23
CA GLU A 261 -6.59 33.79 -1.17
C GLU A 261 -5.81 33.24 0.02
N PHE A 262 -4.88 34.04 0.52
CA PHE A 262 -4.11 33.74 1.72
C PHE A 262 -4.20 34.89 2.72
N GLN A 263 -4.02 34.59 3.99
CA GLN A 263 -4.14 35.57 5.07
C GLN A 263 -2.98 35.47 6.05
N ASN A 264 -2.56 36.61 6.57
CA ASN A 264 -1.75 36.74 7.77
C ASN A 264 -2.66 37.10 8.94
N GLU A 265 -2.94 36.17 9.85
CA GLU A 265 -3.75 36.40 11.04
C GLU A 265 -2.93 37.00 12.21
N SER A 266 -1.63 37.22 12.00
CA SER A 266 -0.69 37.74 13.00
C SER A 266 -0.82 39.24 13.23
N ALA A 267 -0.38 39.69 14.41
CA ALA A 267 -0.36 41.11 14.79
C ALA A 267 0.78 41.93 14.15
N ARG A 268 1.71 41.27 13.44
CA ARG A 268 2.86 41.89 12.77
C ARG A 268 2.88 41.60 11.28
N ALA A 269 3.61 42.43 10.54
CA ALA A 269 3.86 42.19 9.12
C ALA A 269 4.85 41.04 8.94
N LEU A 270 4.61 40.21 7.94
CA LEU A 270 5.45 39.09 7.55
C LEU A 270 5.90 39.30 6.11
N THR A 271 7.21 39.36 5.90
CA THR A 271 7.81 39.59 4.58
C THR A 271 8.32 38.30 3.97
N GLU A 272 8.40 38.26 2.65
CA GLU A 272 8.97 37.15 1.88
C GLU A 272 8.30 35.79 2.17
N VAL A 273 7.00 35.80 2.46
CA VAL A 273 6.21 34.62 2.78
C VAL A 273 6.07 33.73 1.53
N PRO A 274 6.53 32.47 1.55
CA PRO A 274 6.36 31.55 0.43
C PRO A 274 4.89 31.27 0.15
N VAL A 275 4.50 31.39 -1.13
CA VAL A 275 3.16 31.07 -1.62
C VAL A 275 3.23 30.28 -2.91
N ALA A 276 2.30 29.35 -3.11
CA ALA A 276 2.19 28.58 -4.35
C ALA A 276 0.76 28.16 -4.64
N VAL A 277 0.49 27.93 -5.93
CA VAL A 277 -0.61 27.10 -6.39
C VAL A 277 -0.02 25.98 -7.24
N LEU A 278 -0.32 24.75 -6.87
CA LEU A 278 0.18 23.53 -7.52
C LEU A 278 -0.92 22.88 -8.35
N HIS A 279 -0.54 22.38 -9.53
CA HIS A 279 -1.33 21.54 -10.41
C HIS A 279 -0.59 20.21 -10.60
N GLY A 280 -0.88 19.22 -9.75
CA GLY A 280 0.01 18.06 -9.59
C GLY A 280 1.41 18.51 -9.13
N ASP A 281 2.45 18.11 -9.85
CA ASP A 281 3.84 18.48 -9.56
C ASP A 281 4.24 19.86 -10.12
N TYR A 282 3.34 20.54 -10.85
CA TYR A 282 3.63 21.83 -11.50
C TYR A 282 3.25 23.01 -10.60
N GLN A 283 4.19 23.92 -10.36
CA GLN A 283 3.93 25.19 -9.67
C GLN A 283 3.51 26.28 -10.67
N ALA A 284 2.33 26.83 -10.50
CA ALA A 284 1.81 27.89 -11.36
C ALA A 284 2.46 29.25 -11.06
N THR A 285 2.62 30.09 -12.08
CA THR A 285 3.04 31.49 -11.91
C THR A 285 1.88 32.30 -11.33
N LEU A 286 2.08 32.82 -10.11
CA LEU A 286 1.12 33.64 -9.39
C LEU A 286 1.30 35.10 -9.78
N HIS A 287 0.18 35.79 -9.97
CA HIS A 287 0.11 37.22 -10.22
C HIS A 287 -0.59 37.93 -9.06
N ASP A 288 -0.10 39.09 -8.68
CA ASP A 288 -0.66 39.95 -7.65
C ASP A 288 -1.95 40.67 -8.10
N GLU A 289 -2.49 41.52 -7.23
CA GLU A 289 -3.70 42.31 -7.43
C GLU A 289 -3.58 43.33 -8.57
N LYS A 290 -2.35 43.59 -9.04
CA LYS A 290 -2.04 44.47 -10.17
C LYS A 290 -1.69 43.66 -11.43
N GLY A 291 -1.81 42.33 -11.38
CA GLY A 291 -1.47 41.43 -12.48
C GLY A 291 0.03 41.28 -12.71
N GLN A 292 0.88 41.64 -11.75
CA GLN A 292 2.32 41.46 -11.84
C GLN A 292 2.72 40.09 -11.28
N PRO A 293 3.65 39.36 -11.93
CA PRO A 293 4.12 38.08 -11.41
C PRO A 293 4.82 38.28 -10.06
N LEU A 294 4.62 37.34 -9.13
CA LEU A 294 5.28 37.40 -7.82
C LEU A 294 6.80 37.20 -7.95
N PRO A 295 7.59 37.88 -7.09
CA PRO A 295 9.03 37.67 -7.05
C PRO A 295 9.35 36.23 -6.62
N LYS A 296 10.44 35.69 -7.15
CA LYS A 296 10.95 34.36 -6.80
C LYS A 296 12.17 34.46 -5.89
N LYS A 297 12.30 33.53 -4.95
CA LYS A 297 13.42 33.45 -4.01
C LYS A 297 13.78 31.99 -3.71
N MET A 298 15.04 31.75 -3.32
CA MET A 298 15.48 30.45 -2.81
C MET A 298 15.12 30.32 -1.33
N VAL A 299 14.26 29.36 -0.99
CA VAL A 299 13.85 29.03 0.38
C VAL A 299 14.02 27.52 0.59
N GLY A 300 14.78 27.11 1.61
CA GLY A 300 14.99 25.69 1.90
C GLY A 300 15.58 24.90 0.71
N GLY A 301 16.37 25.54 -0.15
CA GLY A 301 16.92 24.93 -1.37
C GLY A 301 15.97 24.85 -2.56
N LYS A 302 14.75 25.38 -2.46
CA LYS A 302 13.73 25.41 -3.53
C LYS A 302 13.54 26.85 -4.05
N GLU A 303 13.37 27.02 -5.35
CA GLU A 303 12.94 28.31 -5.92
C GLU A 303 11.42 28.43 -5.79
N VAL A 304 10.96 29.42 -5.02
CA VAL A 304 9.53 29.62 -4.73
C VAL A 304 9.12 31.06 -4.90
N GLN A 305 7.82 31.29 -5.13
CA GLN A 305 7.25 32.64 -5.18
C GLN A 305 6.98 33.13 -3.77
N VAL A 306 7.25 34.41 -3.53
CA VAL A 306 7.09 35.02 -2.20
C VAL A 306 6.24 36.27 -2.26
N ALA A 307 5.53 36.56 -1.17
CA ALA A 307 4.71 37.75 -1.00
C ALA A 307 4.87 38.34 0.41
N ASP A 308 4.72 39.65 0.52
CA ASP A 308 4.64 40.32 1.81
C ASP A 308 3.17 40.44 2.24
N PHE A 309 2.94 40.30 3.55
CA PHE A 309 1.64 40.43 4.19
C PHE A 309 1.75 41.39 5.38
N GLY A 310 0.91 42.42 5.41
CA GLY A 310 0.71 43.27 6.58
C GLY A 310 -0.01 42.54 7.72
N PRO A 311 -0.09 43.16 8.92
CA PRO A 311 -0.82 42.58 10.05
C PRO A 311 -2.31 42.37 9.72
N GLY A 312 -2.84 41.17 9.93
CA GLY A 312 -4.24 40.85 9.64
C GLY A 312 -4.62 40.84 8.16
N GLU A 313 -3.66 41.00 7.23
CA GLU A 313 -3.94 41.21 5.80
C GLU A 313 -4.32 39.91 5.10
N SER A 314 -5.38 39.95 4.30
CA SER A 314 -5.68 38.94 3.28
C SER A 314 -5.25 39.44 1.91
N ARG A 315 -4.55 38.60 1.15
CA ARG A 315 -4.12 38.87 -0.22
C ARG A 315 -4.65 37.82 -1.18
N THR A 316 -4.91 38.26 -2.39
CA THR A 316 -5.44 37.40 -3.46
C THR A 316 -4.45 37.33 -4.59
N PHE A 317 -4.22 36.12 -5.10
CA PHE A 317 -3.37 35.87 -6.24
C PHE A 317 -4.11 35.11 -7.33
N TRP A 318 -3.68 35.30 -8.57
CA TRP A 318 -4.26 34.65 -9.74
C TRP A 318 -3.21 33.82 -10.48
N CYS A 319 -3.64 32.69 -11.02
CA CYS A 319 -2.86 31.93 -11.97
C CYS A 319 -3.74 31.34 -13.07
N ASP A 320 -3.15 31.14 -14.23
CA ASP A 320 -3.78 30.41 -15.31
C ASP A 320 -3.39 28.93 -15.22
N TRP A 321 -4.33 28.04 -15.47
CA TRP A 321 -4.13 26.59 -15.47
C TRP A 321 -4.97 25.92 -16.56
N HIS A 322 -4.60 24.70 -16.94
CA HIS A 322 -5.27 23.94 -17.99
C HIS A 322 -5.60 22.55 -17.43
N PRO A 323 -6.87 22.13 -17.37
CA PRO A 323 -7.21 20.81 -16.87
C PRO A 323 -6.54 19.72 -17.70
N PHE A 324 -5.96 18.73 -17.03
CA PHE A 324 -5.47 17.51 -17.63
C PHE A 324 -6.65 16.70 -18.20
N ASN A 325 -6.36 15.89 -19.20
CA ASN A 325 -7.36 15.04 -19.83
C ASN A 325 -7.59 13.77 -19.00
N GLN A 326 -8.28 13.94 -17.87
CA GLN A 326 -8.61 12.90 -16.90
C GLN A 326 -9.95 13.20 -16.23
N ALA A 327 -10.63 12.22 -15.64
CA ALA A 327 -11.99 12.38 -15.11
C ALA A 327 -12.15 13.48 -14.04
N ARG A 328 -11.12 13.71 -13.24
CA ARG A 328 -11.06 14.76 -12.21
C ARG A 328 -9.72 15.44 -12.24
N ASP A 329 -9.73 16.74 -11.99
CA ASP A 329 -8.51 17.53 -11.90
C ASP A 329 -8.70 18.68 -10.92
N GLY A 330 -7.61 19.35 -10.51
CA GLY A 330 -7.70 20.37 -9.49
C GLY A 330 -6.41 21.09 -9.18
N LEU A 331 -6.49 22.02 -8.24
CA LEU A 331 -5.37 22.82 -7.79
C LEU A 331 -5.23 22.73 -6.27
N THR A 332 -4.01 22.96 -5.78
CA THR A 332 -3.69 23.04 -4.37
C THR A 332 -2.97 24.36 -4.08
N ALA A 333 -3.55 25.22 -3.26
CA ALA A 333 -2.94 26.46 -2.82
C ALA A 333 -2.22 26.24 -1.47
N ILE A 334 -0.99 26.72 -1.34
CA ILE A 334 -0.10 26.49 -0.19
C ILE A 334 0.56 27.81 0.21
N ILE A 335 0.68 28.06 1.51
CA ILE A 335 1.44 29.18 2.10
C ILE A 335 2.39 28.66 3.19
N ASN A 336 3.63 29.17 3.23
CA ASN A 336 4.64 28.91 4.26
C ASN A 336 4.67 27.47 4.82
N ARG A 337 4.85 26.48 3.94
CA ARG A 337 4.82 25.03 4.27
C ARG A 337 6.03 24.31 3.67
N ASP A 338 6.39 23.14 4.18
CA ASP A 338 7.64 22.45 3.82
C ASP A 338 7.73 22.14 2.31
N GLU A 339 6.60 21.87 1.67
CA GLU A 339 6.48 21.64 0.24
C GLU A 339 7.05 22.80 -0.57
N ILE A 340 6.88 24.03 -0.08
CA ILE A 340 7.29 25.28 -0.73
C ILE A 340 8.31 26.08 0.10
N GLY A 341 8.91 25.43 1.10
CA GLY A 341 9.80 26.06 2.06
C GLY A 341 9.05 26.87 3.14
N LYS A 342 9.59 26.80 4.36
CA LYS A 342 9.13 27.59 5.51
C LYS A 342 10.15 28.66 5.83
N VAL A 343 9.69 29.89 6.05
CA VAL A 343 10.52 31.01 6.50
C VAL A 343 10.04 31.61 7.82
N HIS A 344 8.74 31.48 8.12
CA HIS A 344 8.17 31.90 9.40
C HIS A 344 7.77 30.70 10.23
N LEU A 345 8.03 30.78 11.53
CA LEU A 345 7.41 29.88 12.50
C LEU A 345 5.95 30.29 12.68
N GLU A 346 5.04 29.34 12.90
CA GLU A 346 3.60 29.61 13.04
C GLU A 346 2.97 28.83 14.19
N THR A 347 1.78 29.26 14.64
CA THR A 347 0.98 28.55 15.64
C THR A 347 0.44 27.21 15.15
N THR A 348 0.11 27.12 13.86
CA THR A 348 -0.31 25.90 13.18
C THR A 348 0.12 25.95 11.72
N TYR A 349 0.18 24.79 11.06
CA TYR A 349 0.44 24.65 9.63
C TYR A 349 -0.67 23.86 8.92
N GLU A 350 -1.72 23.48 9.64
CA GLU A 350 -2.81 22.65 9.11
C GLU A 350 -3.71 23.43 8.15
N ASP A 351 -3.89 24.73 8.39
CA ASP A 351 -4.69 25.65 7.58
C ASP A 351 -3.88 26.37 6.50
N ASN A 352 -2.61 26.00 6.32
CA ASN A 352 -1.71 26.53 5.30
C ASN A 352 -1.84 25.88 3.92
N ILE A 353 -2.80 24.98 3.76
CA ILE A 353 -3.08 24.29 2.51
C ILE A 353 -4.59 24.21 2.25
N ILE A 354 -4.97 24.42 1.00
CA ILE A 354 -6.34 24.14 0.53
C ILE A 354 -6.28 23.52 -0.86
N THR A 355 -7.02 22.43 -1.04
CA THR A 355 -7.14 21.73 -2.33
C THR A 355 -8.56 21.86 -2.85
N LYS A 356 -8.71 22.06 -4.15
CA LYS A 356 -10.01 22.08 -4.82
C LYS A 356 -9.97 21.30 -6.13
N GLU A 357 -10.93 20.40 -6.29
CA GLU A 357 -11.11 19.58 -7.48
C GLU A 357 -12.36 19.97 -8.27
N THR A 358 -12.37 19.58 -9.54
CA THR A 358 -13.50 19.64 -10.45
C THR A 358 -13.64 18.35 -11.24
N VAL A 359 -14.83 18.12 -11.77
CA VAL A 359 -15.05 17.13 -12.83
C VAL A 359 -14.69 17.76 -14.17
N VAL A 360 -13.97 17.00 -14.99
CA VAL A 360 -13.57 17.40 -16.35
C VAL A 360 -14.50 16.69 -17.34
N ASP A 361 -14.85 17.32 -18.47
CA ASP A 361 -15.55 16.71 -19.61
C ASP A 361 -14.62 15.71 -20.33
N PHE A 362 -14.28 14.65 -19.61
CA PHE A 362 -13.38 13.59 -20.02
C PHE A 362 -14.08 12.65 -21.00
N LYS A 363 -13.43 12.41 -22.13
CA LYS A 363 -13.94 11.51 -23.18
C LYS A 363 -12.88 10.48 -23.48
N ASP A 364 -13.18 9.22 -23.23
CA ASP A 364 -12.24 8.13 -23.46
C ASP A 364 -13.02 6.84 -23.70
N LEU A 365 -12.73 6.18 -24.81
CA LEU A 365 -13.17 4.84 -25.10
C LEU A 365 -11.97 3.91 -24.97
N SER A 366 -12.19 2.74 -24.39
CA SER A 366 -11.14 1.72 -24.33
C SER A 366 -11.70 0.34 -24.55
N VAL A 367 -10.83 -0.59 -24.87
CA VAL A 367 -11.18 -2.00 -25.03
C VAL A 367 -10.16 -2.89 -24.33
N GLN A 368 -10.64 -4.00 -23.78
CA GLN A 368 -9.81 -4.98 -23.08
C GLN A 368 -10.26 -6.39 -23.43
N ILE A 369 -9.36 -7.23 -23.93
CA ILE A 369 -9.59 -8.66 -24.13
C ILE A 369 -9.65 -9.35 -22.76
N LEU A 370 -10.77 -10.02 -22.50
CA LEU A 370 -11.05 -10.69 -21.23
C LEU A 370 -10.66 -12.17 -21.25
N GLU A 371 -11.03 -12.86 -22.34
CA GLU A 371 -10.96 -14.33 -22.42
C GLU A 371 -10.65 -14.79 -23.84
N TYR A 372 -9.68 -15.69 -23.97
CA TYR A 372 -9.33 -16.36 -25.23
C TYR A 372 -8.59 -17.68 -24.97
N ALA A 373 -8.66 -18.61 -25.94
CA ALA A 373 -7.83 -19.81 -25.94
C ALA A 373 -6.39 -19.47 -26.34
N LYS A 374 -5.40 -19.89 -25.56
CA LYS A 374 -3.97 -19.64 -25.88
C LYS A 374 -3.48 -20.47 -27.07
N GLU A 375 -4.08 -21.64 -27.31
CA GLU A 375 -3.68 -22.58 -28.34
C GLU A 375 -4.92 -23.27 -28.94
N ALA A 376 -4.92 -23.55 -30.25
CA ALA A 376 -6.02 -24.23 -30.94
C ALA A 376 -5.52 -24.99 -32.19
N TYR A 377 -6.18 -26.09 -32.54
CA TYR A 377 -5.91 -26.80 -33.80
C TYR A 377 -6.51 -26.06 -35.00
N ALA A 378 -5.87 -26.16 -36.16
CA ALA A 378 -6.40 -25.59 -37.41
C ALA A 378 -7.83 -26.08 -37.69
N GLY A 379 -8.70 -25.18 -38.11
CA GLY A 379 -10.12 -25.44 -38.40
C GLY A 379 -11.02 -25.56 -37.17
N ASN A 380 -10.49 -25.51 -35.95
CA ASN A 380 -11.34 -25.43 -34.76
C ASN A 380 -11.85 -24.00 -34.55
N PRO A 381 -13.12 -23.81 -34.16
CA PRO A 381 -13.63 -22.51 -33.78
C PRO A 381 -12.92 -22.02 -32.51
N VAL A 382 -12.50 -20.77 -32.52
CA VAL A 382 -11.90 -20.05 -31.40
C VAL A 382 -12.73 -18.81 -31.13
N THR A 383 -13.12 -18.62 -29.87
CA THR A 383 -13.85 -17.43 -29.41
C THR A 383 -12.92 -16.54 -28.58
N VAL A 384 -12.95 -15.24 -28.87
CA VAL A 384 -12.28 -14.20 -28.09
C VAL A 384 -13.34 -13.23 -27.57
N LYS A 385 -13.29 -12.89 -26.28
CA LYS A 385 -14.19 -11.93 -25.62
C LYS A 385 -13.41 -10.69 -25.22
N ALA A 386 -14.04 -9.53 -25.36
CA ALA A 386 -13.50 -8.26 -24.92
C ALA A 386 -14.58 -7.41 -24.25
N LYS A 387 -14.17 -6.50 -23.38
CA LYS A 387 -14.98 -5.44 -22.79
C LYS A 387 -14.65 -4.13 -23.47
N VAL A 388 -15.66 -3.42 -23.95
CA VAL A 388 -15.56 -2.02 -24.41
C VAL A 388 -16.04 -1.11 -23.29
N ILE A 389 -15.31 -0.04 -23.02
CA ILE A 389 -15.54 0.91 -21.91
C ILE A 389 -15.70 2.31 -22.49
N ASN A 390 -16.67 3.07 -22.00
CA ASN A 390 -16.92 4.47 -22.30
C ASN A 390 -16.94 5.29 -21.00
N SER A 391 -15.93 6.14 -20.84
CA SER A 391 -15.74 6.96 -19.63
C SER A 391 -16.46 8.32 -19.69
N THR A 392 -17.17 8.62 -20.78
CA THR A 392 -17.86 9.93 -20.97
C THR A 392 -19.10 10.10 -20.09
N GLY A 393 -19.64 9.02 -19.52
CA GLY A 393 -20.91 9.03 -18.77
C GLY A 393 -22.15 9.35 -19.62
N ARG A 394 -22.02 9.37 -20.96
CA ARG A 394 -23.10 9.62 -21.92
C ARG A 394 -23.04 8.58 -23.03
N MET A 395 -24.15 8.39 -23.74
CA MET A 395 -24.18 7.52 -24.91
C MET A 395 -23.25 8.06 -26.01
N VAL A 396 -22.36 7.21 -26.50
CA VAL A 396 -21.51 7.45 -27.68
C VAL A 396 -21.91 6.44 -28.74
N VAL A 397 -22.04 6.91 -29.98
CA VAL A 397 -22.21 6.08 -31.17
C VAL A 397 -20.90 6.09 -31.93
N THR A 398 -20.26 4.93 -32.07
CA THR A 398 -18.92 4.80 -32.67
C THR A 398 -18.80 3.54 -33.50
N LYS A 399 -17.58 3.21 -33.95
CA LYS A 399 -17.28 2.00 -34.72
C LYS A 399 -16.53 0.97 -33.87
N LEU A 400 -16.97 -0.30 -33.89
CA LEU A 400 -16.26 -1.43 -33.27
C LEU A 400 -15.82 -2.41 -34.35
N VAL A 401 -14.55 -2.81 -34.34
CA VAL A 401 -13.96 -3.69 -35.36
C VAL A 401 -13.19 -4.83 -34.69
N TRP A 402 -13.41 -6.05 -35.16
CA TRP A 402 -12.59 -7.21 -34.84
C TRP A 402 -11.80 -7.66 -36.06
N LYS A 403 -10.52 -7.93 -35.87
CA LYS A 403 -9.59 -8.40 -36.90
C LYS A 403 -8.94 -9.71 -36.48
N VAL A 404 -8.72 -10.60 -37.44
CA VAL A 404 -7.90 -11.80 -37.29
C VAL A 404 -6.80 -11.74 -38.36
N ASN A 405 -5.53 -11.75 -37.94
CA ASN A 405 -4.36 -11.57 -38.80
C ASN A 405 -4.50 -10.34 -39.70
N GLY A 406 -4.98 -9.22 -39.13
CA GLY A 406 -5.22 -7.95 -39.82
C GLY A 406 -6.47 -7.90 -40.71
N SER A 407 -7.17 -9.01 -40.93
CA SER A 407 -8.40 -9.06 -41.75
C SER A 407 -9.63 -8.85 -40.89
N VAL A 408 -10.51 -7.92 -41.28
CA VAL A 408 -11.76 -7.63 -40.55
C VAL A 408 -12.70 -8.84 -40.63
N VAL A 409 -13.05 -9.38 -39.46
CA VAL A 409 -13.96 -10.53 -39.32
C VAL A 409 -15.33 -10.13 -38.77
N LYS A 410 -15.41 -8.99 -38.07
CA LYS A 410 -16.66 -8.38 -37.59
C LYS A 410 -16.50 -6.87 -37.54
N GLU A 411 -17.51 -6.16 -38.02
CA GLU A 411 -17.57 -4.70 -38.01
C GLU A 411 -18.97 -4.25 -37.59
N VAL A 412 -19.03 -3.35 -36.61
CA VAL A 412 -20.25 -2.71 -36.13
C VAL A 412 -20.08 -1.20 -36.32
N PRO A 413 -20.60 -0.62 -37.43
CA PRO A 413 -20.31 0.77 -37.77
C PRO A 413 -21.04 1.81 -36.90
N ASN A 414 -22.15 1.42 -36.24
CA ASN A 414 -22.93 2.27 -35.33
C ASN A 414 -23.09 1.54 -33.99
N PHE A 415 -21.97 1.34 -33.30
CA PHE A 415 -21.89 0.73 -31.99
C PHE A 415 -22.24 1.76 -30.91
N ASP A 416 -23.38 1.57 -30.26
CA ASP A 416 -23.88 2.43 -29.18
C ASP A 416 -23.36 1.95 -27.82
N ILE A 417 -22.70 2.82 -27.06
CA ILE A 417 -22.18 2.49 -25.72
C ILE A 417 -22.39 3.64 -24.73
N ILE A 418 -22.89 3.33 -23.53
CA ILE A 418 -23.11 4.32 -22.45
C ILE A 418 -22.05 4.22 -21.35
N SER A 419 -21.62 3.00 -21.00
CA SER A 419 -20.67 2.75 -19.92
C SER A 419 -19.78 1.55 -20.24
N GLU A 420 -20.27 0.32 -20.10
CA GLU A 420 -19.49 -0.88 -20.42
C GLU A 420 -20.33 -1.84 -21.28
N TYR A 421 -19.67 -2.58 -22.17
CA TYR A 421 -20.31 -3.61 -22.99
C TYR A 421 -19.34 -4.75 -23.31
N ASP A 422 -19.75 -5.98 -23.01
CA ASP A 422 -18.98 -7.18 -23.37
C ASP A 422 -19.36 -7.63 -24.79
N ASP A 423 -18.37 -7.78 -25.66
CA ASP A 423 -18.52 -8.29 -27.02
C ASP A 423 -17.60 -9.48 -27.29
N ALA A 424 -17.93 -10.27 -28.30
CA ALA A 424 -17.13 -11.43 -28.69
C ALA A 424 -17.08 -11.64 -30.21
N VAL A 425 -16.00 -12.29 -30.65
CA VAL A 425 -15.85 -12.80 -32.01
C VAL A 425 -15.49 -14.29 -31.97
N THR A 426 -16.05 -15.06 -32.91
CA THR A 426 -15.68 -16.46 -33.13
C THR A 426 -15.19 -16.63 -34.55
N PHE A 427 -14.07 -17.32 -34.74
CA PHE A 427 -13.46 -17.59 -36.04
C PHE A 427 -12.86 -19.00 -36.09
N ASP A 428 -12.71 -19.57 -37.28
CA ASP A 428 -12.01 -20.85 -37.46
C ASP A 428 -10.49 -20.63 -37.43
N MET A 429 -9.79 -21.39 -36.60
CA MET A 429 -8.34 -21.26 -36.43
C MET A 429 -7.60 -21.49 -37.76
N PRO A 430 -6.82 -20.52 -38.26
CA PRO A 430 -6.05 -20.68 -39.49
C PRO A 430 -4.95 -21.74 -39.36
N GLY A 431 -4.36 -22.14 -40.47
CA GLY A 431 -3.21 -23.07 -40.52
C GLY A 431 -1.89 -22.48 -39.98
N ALA A 432 -1.95 -21.37 -39.24
CA ALA A 432 -0.84 -20.68 -38.58
C ALA A 432 -1.35 -20.04 -37.28
N ALA A 433 -0.47 -19.42 -36.49
CA ALA A 433 -0.91 -18.64 -35.34
C ALA A 433 -1.90 -17.53 -35.78
N ALA A 434 -2.86 -17.21 -34.92
CA ALA A 434 -3.83 -16.16 -35.14
C ALA A 434 -3.58 -15.00 -34.18
N GLU A 435 -3.39 -13.81 -34.72
CA GLU A 435 -3.41 -12.55 -33.97
C GLU A 435 -4.82 -11.97 -34.06
N VAL A 436 -5.47 -11.80 -32.91
CA VAL A 436 -6.82 -11.25 -32.83
C VAL A 436 -6.73 -9.87 -32.22
N THR A 437 -7.29 -8.88 -32.91
CA THR A 437 -7.32 -7.48 -32.46
C THR A 437 -8.76 -7.01 -32.40
N VAL A 438 -9.11 -6.28 -31.35
CA VAL A 438 -10.37 -5.54 -31.24
C VAL A 438 -10.06 -4.06 -31.15
N GLU A 439 -10.82 -3.23 -31.86
CA GLU A 439 -10.64 -1.78 -31.95
C GLU A 439 -11.97 -1.05 -31.77
N VAL A 440 -12.04 -0.09 -30.86
CA VAL A 440 -13.17 0.85 -30.69
C VAL A 440 -12.78 2.24 -31.20
N ASN A 441 -13.66 2.90 -31.95
CA ASN A 441 -13.39 4.16 -32.65
C ASN A 441 -12.06 4.18 -33.46
N PRO A 442 -11.79 3.18 -34.33
CA PRO A 442 -10.53 3.13 -35.08
C PRO A 442 -10.32 4.32 -36.02
N ASP A 443 -11.40 4.98 -36.45
CA ASP A 443 -11.37 6.17 -37.31
C ASP A 443 -11.06 7.46 -36.54
N ARG A 444 -10.99 7.40 -35.21
CA ARG A 444 -10.69 8.51 -34.30
C ARG A 444 -11.60 9.71 -34.49
N ASN A 445 -12.88 9.45 -34.74
CA ASN A 445 -13.86 10.48 -35.11
C ASN A 445 -15.09 10.53 -34.20
N ALA A 446 -15.33 9.51 -33.37
CA ALA A 446 -16.51 9.41 -32.52
C ALA A 446 -16.21 8.79 -31.14
N PRO A 447 -15.88 9.60 -30.11
CA PRO A 447 -15.69 11.05 -30.18
C PRO A 447 -14.34 11.40 -30.84
N PRO A 448 -14.18 12.59 -31.46
CA PRO A 448 -12.94 12.97 -32.15
C PRO A 448 -11.82 13.45 -31.21
N ASN A 449 -12.11 13.59 -29.92
CA ASN A 449 -11.24 14.21 -28.92
C ASN A 449 -11.08 13.32 -27.68
N GLU A 450 -10.78 12.03 -27.90
CA GLU A 450 -10.50 11.09 -26.81
C GLU A 450 -9.22 11.46 -26.05
N ALA A 451 -9.17 11.04 -24.79
CA ALA A 451 -8.02 11.25 -23.92
C ALA A 451 -6.83 10.40 -24.28
N SER A 452 -7.09 9.17 -24.65
CA SER A 452 -6.12 8.27 -25.24
C SER A 452 -6.70 7.67 -26.51
N TRP A 453 -5.81 7.28 -27.42
CA TRP A 453 -6.14 6.44 -28.57
C TRP A 453 -5.45 5.08 -28.48
N ASP A 454 -4.55 4.91 -27.51
CA ASP A 454 -3.69 3.73 -27.39
C ASP A 454 -4.43 2.58 -26.73
N ASN A 455 -5.42 2.88 -25.88
CA ASN A 455 -6.30 1.93 -25.22
C ASN A 455 -7.57 1.59 -26.04
N ASN A 456 -7.73 2.21 -27.21
CA ASN A 456 -8.81 1.91 -28.15
C ASN A 456 -8.62 0.56 -28.86
N ALA A 457 -7.46 -0.06 -28.74
CA ALA A 457 -7.16 -1.34 -29.33
C ALA A 457 -6.52 -2.29 -28.31
N ASP A 458 -6.91 -3.56 -28.36
CA ASP A 458 -6.24 -4.63 -27.62
C ASP A 458 -6.07 -5.86 -28.51
N SER A 459 -5.03 -6.65 -28.26
CA SER A 459 -4.68 -7.81 -29.07
C SER A 459 -4.23 -9.03 -28.28
N CYS A 460 -4.48 -10.21 -28.84
CA CYS A 460 -4.05 -11.47 -28.27
C CYS A 460 -3.56 -12.42 -29.38
N SER A 461 -2.74 -13.42 -28.99
CA SER A 461 -2.23 -14.43 -29.93
C SER A 461 -2.68 -15.82 -29.52
N VAL A 462 -3.30 -16.52 -30.48
CA VAL A 462 -3.68 -17.93 -30.37
C VAL A 462 -2.67 -18.76 -31.15
N LYS A 463 -1.95 -19.65 -30.47
CA LYS A 463 -0.95 -20.52 -31.11
C LYS A 463 -1.62 -21.67 -31.84
N LEU A 464 -1.08 -22.02 -33.01
CA LEU A 464 -1.48 -23.24 -33.71
C LEU A 464 -0.94 -24.48 -32.97
N LEU A 465 -1.84 -25.34 -32.52
CA LEU A 465 -1.52 -26.70 -32.14
C LEU A 465 -1.29 -27.52 -33.42
N ARG A 466 -0.06 -27.99 -33.61
CA ARG A 466 0.23 -28.98 -34.65
C ARG A 466 -0.36 -30.32 -34.21
N GLU A 467 -1.05 -31.00 -35.11
CA GLU A 467 -1.26 -32.44 -34.96
C GLU A 467 0.10 -33.07 -34.74
N LYS A 468 0.24 -33.82 -33.63
CA LYS A 468 1.42 -34.59 -33.38
C LYS A 468 1.39 -35.74 -34.40
N LEU A 469 2.04 -35.53 -35.55
CA LEU A 469 2.26 -36.61 -36.50
C LEU A 469 2.85 -37.79 -35.71
N PRO A 470 2.28 -39.02 -35.84
CA PRO A 470 2.84 -40.17 -35.16
C PRO A 470 4.28 -40.31 -35.62
N ASP A 471 5.23 -40.30 -34.68
CA ASP A 471 6.62 -40.64 -34.94
C ASP A 471 6.63 -41.94 -35.76
N GLU A 472 7.17 -41.90 -36.98
CA GLU A 472 7.26 -43.08 -37.86
C GLU A 472 8.10 -44.21 -37.22
N ASP A 473 8.84 -43.90 -36.14
CA ASP A 473 9.69 -44.81 -35.36
C ASP A 473 9.04 -45.31 -34.04
N SER A 474 7.75 -45.00 -33.82
CA SER A 474 7.05 -45.35 -32.58
C SER A 474 6.57 -46.80 -32.56
N ARG A 475 7.15 -47.61 -31.66
CA ARG A 475 6.69 -48.98 -31.30
C ARG A 475 5.30 -49.04 -30.64
N LEU A 476 4.60 -47.92 -30.55
CA LEU A 476 3.28 -47.79 -29.93
C LEU A 476 2.49 -46.72 -30.69
N LYS A 477 1.29 -47.05 -31.14
CA LYS A 477 0.39 -46.19 -31.92
C LYS A 477 -1.00 -46.25 -31.32
N VAL A 478 -1.72 -45.13 -31.33
CA VAL A 478 -3.15 -45.05 -30.97
C VAL A 478 -3.86 -44.21 -32.02
N SER A 479 -5.08 -44.60 -32.37
CA SER A 479 -5.95 -43.86 -33.28
C SER A 479 -7.40 -43.96 -32.84
N ILE A 480 -8.15 -42.86 -32.98
CA ILE A 480 -9.57 -42.76 -32.67
C ILE A 480 -10.36 -42.64 -33.96
N ASP A 481 -11.32 -43.53 -34.13
CA ASP A 481 -12.35 -43.46 -35.16
C ASP A 481 -13.68 -43.09 -34.50
N ALA A 482 -14.15 -41.87 -34.74
CA ALA A 482 -15.38 -41.33 -34.17
C ALA A 482 -16.13 -40.53 -35.24
N PRO A 483 -17.49 -40.46 -35.15
CA PRO A 483 -18.27 -39.60 -36.02
C PRO A 483 -17.82 -38.14 -35.87
N SER A 484 -17.84 -37.37 -36.95
CA SER A 484 -17.55 -35.93 -36.89
C SER A 484 -18.73 -35.11 -36.37
N PHE A 485 -19.95 -35.65 -36.47
CA PHE A 485 -21.19 -35.00 -36.08
C PHE A 485 -22.21 -36.03 -35.57
N VAL A 486 -22.94 -35.69 -34.51
CA VAL A 486 -24.01 -36.49 -33.92
C VAL A 486 -25.20 -35.62 -33.56
N ASN A 487 -26.40 -36.22 -33.55
CA ASN A 487 -27.61 -35.52 -33.15
C ASN A 487 -27.68 -35.36 -31.63
N TYR A 488 -28.48 -34.38 -31.16
CA TYR A 488 -28.67 -34.17 -29.73
C TYR A 488 -29.37 -35.37 -29.08
N LYS A 489 -29.03 -35.68 -27.82
CA LYS A 489 -29.56 -36.80 -27.02
C LYS A 489 -29.32 -38.21 -27.59
N GLU A 490 -28.70 -38.35 -28.75
CA GLU A 490 -28.32 -39.65 -29.29
C GLU A 490 -26.98 -40.09 -28.71
N ASN A 491 -26.93 -41.33 -28.21
CA ASN A 491 -25.66 -41.96 -27.88
C ASN A 491 -24.90 -42.22 -29.17
N PHE A 492 -23.58 -42.13 -29.12
CA PHE A 492 -22.75 -42.51 -30.26
C PHE A 492 -21.59 -43.39 -29.83
N THR A 493 -21.18 -44.26 -30.75
CA THR A 493 -20.04 -45.16 -30.53
C THR A 493 -18.80 -44.61 -31.21
N PHE A 494 -17.65 -44.83 -30.61
CA PHE A 494 -16.36 -44.56 -31.20
C PHE A 494 -15.39 -45.70 -30.90
N ARG A 495 -14.37 -45.84 -31.74
CA ARG A 495 -13.38 -46.92 -31.66
C ARG A 495 -12.01 -46.35 -31.38
N VAL A 496 -11.29 -46.97 -30.46
CA VAL A 496 -9.89 -46.68 -30.18
C VAL A 496 -9.08 -47.89 -30.59
N THR A 497 -8.22 -47.73 -31.59
CA THR A 497 -7.30 -48.78 -32.05
C THR A 497 -5.91 -48.49 -31.53
N VAL A 498 -5.32 -49.44 -30.83
CA VAL A 498 -3.96 -49.36 -30.27
C VAL A 498 -3.12 -50.46 -30.89
N SER A 499 -1.96 -50.09 -31.43
CA SER A 499 -0.99 -51.05 -31.99
C SER A 499 0.33 -50.92 -31.26
N ALA A 500 0.89 -52.04 -30.83
CA ALA A 500 2.16 -52.11 -30.12
C ALA A 500 3.10 -53.14 -30.77
N TYR A 501 4.38 -52.80 -30.90
CA TYR A 501 5.42 -53.70 -31.40
C TYR A 501 6.47 -53.95 -30.33
N VAL A 502 6.66 -55.21 -29.96
CA VAL A 502 7.72 -55.62 -29.04
C VAL A 502 8.75 -56.44 -29.84
N PRO A 503 10.04 -56.06 -29.84
CA PRO A 503 11.06 -56.84 -30.54
C PRO A 503 11.15 -58.28 -29.97
N PRO A 504 11.57 -59.26 -30.78
CA PRO A 504 11.72 -60.63 -30.31
C PRO A 504 12.77 -60.71 -29.19
N PRO A 505 12.57 -61.54 -28.16
CA PRO A 505 13.53 -61.69 -27.07
C PRO A 505 14.84 -62.33 -27.56
N PRO A 506 15.99 -62.01 -26.92
CA PRO A 506 17.24 -62.72 -27.16
C PRO A 506 17.11 -64.22 -26.82
N PRO A 507 17.79 -65.12 -27.54
CA PRO A 507 17.80 -66.54 -27.18
C PRO A 507 18.46 -66.68 -25.80
N LEU A 508 17.71 -67.24 -24.82
CA LEU A 508 18.05 -67.51 -23.41
C LEU A 508 17.51 -66.53 -22.33
N SER A 509 16.61 -65.59 -22.64
CA SER A 509 15.95 -64.77 -21.60
C SER A 509 14.54 -65.27 -21.25
N ASP A 510 14.21 -65.36 -19.96
CA ASP A 510 12.82 -65.43 -19.48
C ASP A 510 12.11 -64.10 -19.85
N PHE A 511 11.42 -64.09 -20.98
CA PHE A 511 10.77 -62.90 -21.51
C PHE A 511 9.32 -62.84 -21.03
N GLU A 512 9.02 -61.89 -20.14
CA GLU A 512 7.65 -61.53 -19.81
C GLU A 512 7.15 -60.43 -20.78
N PRO A 513 6.05 -60.67 -21.50
CA PRO A 513 5.52 -59.69 -22.44
C PRO A 513 4.97 -58.45 -21.73
N PRO A 514 5.27 -57.22 -22.21
CA PRO A 514 4.82 -56.00 -21.55
C PRO A 514 3.30 -55.80 -21.69
N THR A 515 2.71 -55.19 -20.66
CA THR A 515 1.31 -54.76 -20.69
C THR A 515 1.21 -53.35 -21.27
N VAL A 516 0.30 -53.17 -22.21
CA VAL A 516 -0.09 -51.87 -22.75
C VAL A 516 -1.32 -51.39 -21.98
N SER A 517 -1.21 -50.27 -21.28
CA SER A 517 -2.36 -49.62 -20.63
C SER A 517 -2.96 -48.58 -21.56
N VAL A 518 -4.28 -48.58 -21.72
CA VAL A 518 -5.03 -47.63 -22.54
C VAL A 518 -6.00 -46.87 -21.63
N THR A 519 -5.91 -45.54 -21.65
CA THR A 519 -6.87 -44.66 -20.98
C THR A 519 -7.55 -43.82 -22.04
N THR A 520 -8.87 -43.78 -22.02
CA THR A 520 -9.67 -42.97 -22.93
C THR A 520 -10.61 -42.09 -22.13
N THR A 521 -10.60 -40.78 -22.39
CA THR A 521 -11.46 -39.80 -21.72
C THR A 521 -12.32 -39.07 -22.74
N THR A 522 -13.52 -38.71 -22.33
CA THR A 522 -14.39 -37.80 -23.08
C THR A 522 -14.72 -36.58 -22.23
N SER A 523 -14.62 -35.39 -22.82
CA SER A 523 -14.89 -34.12 -22.16
C SER A 523 -15.75 -33.22 -23.04
N GLY A 524 -16.38 -32.22 -22.43
CA GLY A 524 -17.30 -31.30 -23.11
C GLY A 524 -18.75 -31.79 -23.20
N GLY A 525 -19.08 -32.96 -22.65
CA GLY A 525 -20.46 -33.45 -22.58
C GLY A 525 -21.35 -32.53 -21.72
N LYS A 526 -22.35 -31.89 -22.35
CA LYS A 526 -23.30 -30.99 -21.66
C LYS A 526 -24.74 -31.31 -22.00
N LEU A 527 -25.60 -31.33 -20.99
CA LEU A 527 -27.05 -31.50 -21.17
C LEU A 527 -27.80 -30.36 -20.51
N THR A 528 -28.66 -29.66 -21.28
CA THR A 528 -29.56 -28.67 -20.69
C THR A 528 -30.61 -29.36 -19.82
N TRP A 529 -30.55 -29.09 -18.53
CA TRP A 529 -31.47 -29.61 -17.52
C TRP A 529 -32.71 -28.72 -17.38
N LEU A 530 -32.49 -27.40 -17.30
CA LEU A 530 -33.54 -26.40 -17.19
C LEU A 530 -33.34 -25.32 -18.25
N TYR A 531 -34.44 -24.86 -18.85
CA TYR A 531 -34.43 -23.75 -19.79
C TYR A 531 -35.64 -22.85 -19.54
N ASN A 532 -35.38 -21.59 -19.24
CA ASN A 532 -36.40 -20.58 -19.04
C ASN A 532 -36.75 -19.93 -20.39
N TYR A 533 -38.01 -20.09 -20.80
CA TYR A 533 -38.51 -19.58 -22.07
C TYR A 533 -38.81 -18.08 -22.05
N VAL A 534 -38.80 -17.43 -20.89
CA VAL A 534 -39.10 -16.00 -20.75
C VAL A 534 -37.87 -15.14 -20.98
N ASP A 535 -36.74 -15.53 -20.38
CA ASP A 535 -35.48 -14.75 -20.43
C ASP A 535 -34.35 -15.49 -21.17
N GLY A 536 -34.57 -16.74 -21.61
CA GLY A 536 -33.58 -17.55 -22.31
C GLY A 536 -32.49 -18.13 -21.42
N SER A 537 -32.58 -17.97 -20.10
CA SER A 537 -31.61 -18.54 -19.15
C SER A 537 -31.67 -20.07 -19.15
N MET A 538 -30.51 -20.71 -18.95
CA MET A 538 -30.41 -22.17 -18.98
C MET A 538 -29.45 -22.70 -17.91
N GLU A 539 -29.78 -23.85 -17.36
CA GLU A 539 -28.89 -24.63 -16.50
C GLU A 539 -28.43 -25.88 -17.25
N ASN A 540 -27.11 -26.06 -17.33
CA ASN A 540 -26.48 -27.17 -18.03
C ASN A 540 -25.74 -28.07 -17.05
N TYR A 541 -26.01 -29.37 -17.09
CA TYR A 541 -25.24 -30.38 -16.40
C TYR A 541 -24.06 -30.83 -17.27
N SER A 542 -22.84 -30.67 -16.76
CA SER A 542 -21.61 -31.08 -17.46
C SER A 542 -21.14 -32.43 -16.95
N PHE A 543 -20.54 -33.23 -17.83
CA PHE A 543 -20.00 -34.52 -17.47
C PHE A 543 -18.85 -34.97 -18.37
N GLU A 544 -18.07 -35.91 -17.82
CA GLU A 544 -16.93 -36.54 -18.47
C GLU A 544 -17.04 -38.05 -18.25
N GLU A 545 -16.54 -38.83 -19.21
CA GLU A 545 -16.46 -40.29 -19.08
C GLU A 545 -15.01 -40.73 -19.24
N GLN A 546 -14.60 -41.75 -18.47
CA GLN A 546 -13.27 -42.34 -18.54
C GLN A 546 -13.37 -43.85 -18.67
N PHE A 547 -12.60 -44.40 -19.60
CA PHE A 547 -12.46 -45.82 -19.88
C PHE A 547 -11.01 -46.22 -19.70
N ASN A 548 -10.77 -47.38 -19.10
CA ASN A 548 -9.43 -47.91 -18.86
C ASN A 548 -9.40 -49.37 -19.29
N ASP A 549 -8.50 -49.68 -20.22
CA ASP A 549 -8.33 -51.00 -20.79
C ASP A 549 -6.85 -51.37 -20.81
N SER A 550 -6.55 -52.64 -21.03
CA SER A 550 -5.17 -53.10 -21.19
C SER A 550 -5.07 -54.40 -21.97
N PHE A 551 -3.95 -54.61 -22.62
CA PHE A 551 -3.64 -55.86 -23.31
C PHE A 551 -2.15 -56.18 -23.24
N THR A 552 -1.82 -57.46 -23.40
CA THR A 552 -0.44 -57.95 -23.42
C THR A 552 0.11 -57.88 -24.86
N ALA A 553 1.25 -57.22 -25.05
CA ALA A 553 1.91 -57.14 -26.36
C ALA A 553 2.97 -58.24 -26.51
N TYR A 554 2.85 -59.05 -27.56
CA TYR A 554 3.73 -60.21 -27.78
C TYR A 554 4.93 -59.88 -28.67
N GLY A 555 6.08 -60.47 -28.34
CA GLY A 555 7.34 -60.28 -29.06
C GLY A 555 7.31 -60.74 -30.52
N GLY A 556 8.04 -60.04 -31.38
CA GLY A 556 8.29 -60.43 -32.78
C GLY A 556 7.21 -60.01 -33.78
N ARG A 557 6.12 -59.38 -33.34
CA ARG A 557 5.04 -58.89 -34.23
C ARG A 557 4.33 -57.67 -33.65
N TRP A 558 3.57 -56.99 -34.50
CA TRP A 558 2.58 -56.02 -34.03
C TRP A 558 1.41 -56.75 -33.36
N THR A 559 1.03 -56.29 -32.18
CA THR A 559 -0.21 -56.66 -31.50
C THR A 559 -1.13 -55.45 -31.58
N THR A 560 -2.32 -55.63 -32.15
CA THR A 560 -3.30 -54.56 -32.35
C THR A 560 -4.60 -54.95 -31.66
N GLU A 561 -5.11 -54.05 -30.83
CA GLU A 561 -6.39 -54.19 -30.16
C GLU A 561 -7.29 -52.99 -30.48
N THR A 562 -8.58 -53.25 -30.61
CA THR A 562 -9.58 -52.21 -30.87
C THR A 562 -10.66 -52.27 -29.81
N TYR A 563 -10.80 -51.16 -29.08
CA TYR A 563 -11.83 -50.96 -28.06
C TYR A 563 -12.97 -50.15 -28.66
N THR A 564 -14.21 -50.54 -28.37
CA THR A 564 -15.40 -49.79 -28.77
C THR A 564 -16.07 -49.23 -27.53
N TYR A 565 -16.24 -47.92 -27.50
CA TYR A 565 -16.87 -47.20 -26.39
C TYR A 565 -18.15 -46.53 -26.86
N THR A 566 -19.06 -46.29 -25.91
CA THR A 566 -20.30 -45.57 -26.15
C THR A 566 -20.30 -44.31 -25.31
N GLN A 567 -20.34 -43.16 -25.98
CA GLN A 567 -20.56 -41.87 -25.36
C GLN A 567 -22.06 -41.68 -25.16
N ARG A 568 -22.47 -41.38 -23.92
CA ARG A 568 -23.88 -41.03 -23.65
C ARG A 568 -24.27 -39.72 -24.34
N GLY A 569 -25.50 -39.67 -24.83
CA GLY A 569 -26.04 -38.54 -25.58
C GLY A 569 -26.10 -37.26 -24.74
N CYS A 570 -25.81 -36.15 -25.39
CA CYS A 570 -25.78 -34.81 -24.80
C CYS A 570 -26.45 -33.79 -25.75
N GLY A 571 -26.61 -32.55 -25.31
CA GLY A 571 -27.26 -31.53 -26.11
C GLY A 571 -27.59 -30.28 -25.30
N ILE A 572 -27.24 -29.12 -25.85
CA ILE A 572 -27.56 -27.82 -25.27
C ILE A 572 -28.71 -27.21 -26.08
N LYS A 573 -29.71 -26.63 -25.39
CA LYS A 573 -30.81 -25.96 -26.09
C LYS A 573 -30.32 -24.75 -26.88
N GLY A 574 -30.61 -24.75 -28.18
CA GLY A 574 -30.28 -23.66 -29.11
C GLY A 574 -28.79 -23.52 -29.43
N GLN A 575 -27.93 -24.42 -28.96
CA GLN A 575 -26.48 -24.31 -29.15
C GLN A 575 -25.86 -25.65 -29.54
N GLU A 576 -25.12 -25.65 -30.64
CA GLU A 576 -24.17 -26.72 -30.94
C GLU A 576 -23.02 -26.68 -29.94
N HIS A 577 -22.43 -27.83 -29.65
CA HIS A 577 -21.22 -27.92 -28.85
C HIS A 577 -20.39 -29.11 -29.28
N ASP A 578 -19.18 -29.23 -28.74
CA ASP A 578 -18.24 -30.26 -29.13
C ASP A 578 -17.90 -31.17 -27.95
N ILE A 579 -17.82 -32.47 -28.22
CA ILE A 579 -17.20 -33.46 -27.34
C ILE A 579 -15.77 -33.71 -27.83
N ILE A 580 -14.83 -33.73 -26.89
CA ILE A 580 -13.43 -34.11 -27.13
C ILE A 580 -13.21 -35.52 -26.59
N ILE A 581 -12.72 -36.40 -27.44
CA ILE A 581 -12.30 -37.77 -27.10
C ILE A 581 -10.78 -37.76 -27.10
N GLU A 582 -10.16 -38.19 -26.02
CA GLU A 582 -8.72 -38.34 -25.90
C GLU A 582 -8.38 -39.79 -25.56
N ALA A 583 -7.47 -40.40 -26.30
CA ALA A 583 -6.99 -41.76 -26.04
C ALA A 583 -5.47 -41.74 -25.85
N THR A 584 -5.03 -42.28 -24.72
CA THR A 584 -3.61 -42.39 -24.36
C THR A 584 -3.24 -43.85 -24.12
N ALA A 585 -2.25 -44.35 -24.84
CA ALA A 585 -1.67 -45.67 -24.64
C ALA A 585 -0.26 -45.55 -24.03
N LYS A 586 0.08 -46.42 -23.07
CA LYS A 586 1.41 -46.48 -22.46
C LYS A 586 1.97 -47.90 -22.44
N MET A 587 3.26 -48.04 -22.78
CA MET A 587 4.00 -49.30 -22.78
C MET A 587 5.49 -49.02 -22.59
N GLU A 588 6.14 -49.63 -21.58
CA GLU A 588 7.61 -49.54 -21.36
C GLU A 588 8.17 -48.10 -21.42
N GLY A 589 7.52 -47.14 -20.78
CA GLY A 589 7.92 -45.72 -20.78
C GLY A 589 7.59 -44.94 -22.06
N ARG A 590 7.00 -45.59 -23.08
CA ARG A 590 6.47 -44.94 -24.28
C ARG A 590 5.03 -44.53 -24.05
N THR A 591 4.66 -43.39 -24.64
CA THR A 591 3.29 -42.87 -24.63
C THR A 591 2.88 -42.51 -26.05
N ALA A 592 1.73 -43.03 -26.49
CA ALA A 592 1.06 -42.61 -27.71
C ALA A 592 -0.27 -41.95 -27.33
N ARG A 593 -0.65 -40.89 -28.03
CA ARG A 593 -1.87 -40.12 -27.76
C ARG A 593 -2.55 -39.74 -29.06
N ASP A 594 -3.87 -39.85 -29.10
CA ASP A 594 -4.71 -39.32 -30.16
C ASP A 594 -5.91 -38.56 -29.56
N VAL A 595 -6.42 -37.58 -30.29
CA VAL A 595 -7.55 -36.75 -29.88
C VAL A 595 -8.50 -36.56 -31.04
N LYS A 596 -9.80 -36.81 -30.81
CA LYS A 596 -10.85 -36.63 -31.81
C LYS A 596 -11.95 -35.74 -31.28
N LYS A 597 -12.49 -34.91 -32.16
CA LYS A 597 -13.57 -33.97 -31.87
C LYS A 597 -14.86 -34.43 -32.55
N VAL A 598 -15.96 -34.45 -31.81
CA VAL A 598 -17.30 -34.82 -32.28
C VAL A 598 -18.24 -33.65 -32.03
N ARG A 599 -18.83 -33.10 -33.09
CA ARG A 599 -19.83 -32.03 -32.97
C ARG A 599 -21.19 -32.59 -32.62
N VAL A 600 -21.90 -31.93 -31.71
CA VAL A 600 -23.24 -32.31 -31.28
C VAL A 600 -24.22 -31.24 -31.70
N ALA A 601 -25.26 -31.66 -32.42
CA ALA A 601 -26.33 -30.78 -32.86
C ALA A 601 -26.97 -30.01 -31.71
N ALA A 602 -27.46 -28.81 -31.98
CA ALA A 602 -28.25 -28.05 -31.02
C ALA A 602 -29.55 -28.79 -30.69
N MET A 603 -29.91 -28.84 -29.41
CA MET A 603 -31.25 -29.27 -29.03
C MET A 603 -32.25 -28.17 -29.41
N PRO A 604 -33.31 -28.46 -30.19
CA PRO A 604 -34.25 -27.44 -30.64
C PRO A 604 -35.00 -26.82 -29.46
N ILE A 605 -35.20 -25.50 -29.55
CA ILE A 605 -36.09 -24.76 -28.66
C ILE A 605 -37.47 -24.79 -29.31
N LEU A 606 -38.37 -25.62 -28.78
CA LEU A 606 -39.75 -25.69 -29.30
C LEU A 606 -40.50 -24.38 -28.99
N PRO A 607 -41.23 -23.79 -29.96
CA PRO A 607 -42.08 -22.63 -29.71
C PRO A 607 -43.20 -22.95 -28.71
N VAL A 608 -43.54 -21.98 -27.88
CA VAL A 608 -44.57 -22.06 -26.81
C VAL A 608 -45.93 -22.61 -27.31
N GLY A 609 -46.24 -22.46 -28.61
CA GLY A 609 -47.47 -22.95 -29.23
C GLY A 609 -47.56 -24.47 -29.53
N GLN A 610 -46.46 -25.24 -29.44
CA GLN A 610 -46.46 -26.69 -29.73
C GLN A 610 -46.47 -27.60 -28.49
N GLN A 611 -46.36 -27.05 -27.27
CA GLN A 611 -46.27 -27.86 -26.04
C GLN A 611 -47.59 -28.40 -25.49
N LEU A 612 -48.75 -28.07 -26.09
CA LEU A 612 -50.06 -28.61 -25.65
C LEU A 612 -50.43 -29.97 -26.26
N THR A 613 -49.52 -30.63 -26.99
CA THR A 613 -49.83 -31.91 -27.69
C THR A 613 -48.75 -33.00 -27.63
N GLN A 614 -47.72 -32.90 -26.77
CA GLN A 614 -46.77 -34.00 -26.52
C GLN A 614 -46.82 -34.49 -25.08
#